data_AF-A0A0B2BQJ2-F1
#
_entry.id   AF-A0A0B2BQJ2-F1
#
_cell.length_a   1.000
_cell.length_b   1.000
_cell.length_c   1.000
_cell.angle_alpha   90.00
_cell.angle_beta   90.00
_cell.angle_gamma   90.00
#
_symmetry.space_group_name_H-M   'P 1'
#
loop_
_entity.id
_entity.type
_entity.pdbx_description
1 polymer ?
#
loop_
_entity_poly.entity_id
_entity_poly.type
_entity_poly.pdbx_seq_one_letter_code
_entity_poly.pdbx_strand_id
1 'polypeptide(L)'
;MSAFVRYTLARLALFVVTFAVVAGIGMIWFEWDEMTGLLFAIIALAISAVLSLLLLGGLRDQVAESLQARSQKLHDRFEQARGAEDVD
;
A
#
# COMPACT_ATOMS: atom_id res chain seq x y z
N MET A 1 -9.63 -11.69 -1.93
CA MET A 1 -9.47 -10.24 -1.66
C MET A 1 -8.72 -9.62 -2.82
N SER A 2 -9.11 -8.43 -3.29
CA SER A 2 -8.34 -7.75 -4.34
C SER A 2 -6.89 -7.56 -3.87
N ALA A 3 -5.93 -7.72 -4.78
CA ALA A 3 -4.51 -7.48 -4.51
C ALA A 3 -4.31 -6.10 -3.86
N PHE A 4 -5.14 -5.12 -4.26
CA PHE A 4 -5.22 -3.80 -3.67
C PHE A 4 -5.55 -3.80 -2.17
N VAL A 5 -6.59 -4.51 -1.73
CA VAL A 5 -6.95 -4.58 -0.30
C VAL A 5 -5.84 -5.24 0.52
N ARG A 6 -5.22 -6.31 0.00
CA ARG A 6 -4.08 -6.96 0.67
C ARG A 6 -2.90 -6.01 0.82
N TYR A 7 -2.59 -5.24 -0.22
CA TYR A 7 -1.52 -4.25 -0.20
C TYR A 7 -1.78 -3.14 0.82
N THR A 8 -2.99 -2.57 0.83
CA THR A 8 -3.37 -1.51 1.77
C THR A 8 -3.35 -2.00 3.21
N LEU A 9 -3.90 -3.19 3.48
CA LEU A 9 -3.85 -3.80 4.82
C LEU A 9 -2.42 -4.11 5.26
N ALA A 10 -1.57 -4.62 4.36
CA ALA A 10 -0.17 -4.88 4.67
C ALA A 10 0.57 -3.57 5.03
N ARG A 11 0.30 -2.47 4.32
CA ARG A 11 0.90 -1.17 4.62
C ARG A 11 0.42 -0.64 5.98
N LEU A 12 -0.87 -0.80 6.30
CA LEU A 12 -1.43 -0.40 7.59
C LEU A 12 -0.84 -1.23 8.74
N ALA A 13 -0.76 -2.56 8.56
CA ALA A 13 -0.16 -3.47 9.54
C ALA A 13 1.31 -3.13 9.78
N LEU A 14 2.08 -2.86 8.72
CA LEU A 14 3.47 -2.44 8.82
C LEU A 14 3.61 -1.14 9.64
N PHE A 15 2.74 -0.16 9.40
CA PHE A 15 2.74 1.09 10.16
C PHE A 15 2.43 0.84 11.64
N VAL A 16 1.39 0.06 11.94
CA VAL A 16 1.00 -0.26 13.32
C VAL A 16 2.10 -0.99 14.07
N VAL A 17 2.75 -1.98 13.43
CA VAL A 17 3.87 -2.72 14.02
C VAL A 17 5.06 -1.79 14.26
N THR A 18 5.42 -0.98 13.27
CA THR A 18 6.52 -0.03 13.39
C THR A 18 6.27 1.00 14.49
N PHE A 19 5.04 1.50 14.58
CA PHE A 19 4.63 2.42 15.63
C PHE A 19 4.69 1.79 17.01
N ALA A 20 4.18 0.58 17.18
CA ALA A 20 4.26 -0.15 18.45
C ALA A 20 5.71 -0.37 18.90
N VAL A 21 6.62 -0.69 17.96
CA VAL A 21 8.05 -0.85 18.25
C VAL A 21 8.70 0.48 18.64
N VAL A 22 8.49 1.54 17.87
CA VAL A 22 9.08 2.86 18.16
C VAL A 22 8.55 3.43 19.46
N ALA A 23 7.24 3.39 19.68
CA ALA A 23 6.61 3.84 20.92
C ALA A 23 7.05 2.98 22.12
N GLY A 24 7.12 1.66 21.96
CA GLY A 24 7.57 0.73 23.00
C GLY A 24 9.01 0.98 23.43
N ILE A 25 9.92 1.23 22.48
CA ILE A 25 11.31 1.58 22.77
C ILE A 25 11.40 3.00 23.35
N GLY A 26 10.64 3.95 22.80
CA GLY A 26 10.63 5.35 23.24
C GLY A 26 10.19 5.51 24.70
N MET A 27 9.20 4.74 25.14
CA MET A 27 8.71 4.74 26.52
C MET A 27 9.74 4.28 27.56
N ILE A 28 10.85 3.66 27.16
CA ILE A 28 11.94 3.30 28.08
C ILE A 28 12.72 4.55 28.53
N TRP A 29 12.78 5.57 27.67
CA TRP A 29 13.63 6.75 27.87
C TRP A 29 12.84 8.05 28.05
N PHE A 30 11.59 8.08 27.59
CA PHE A 30 10.74 9.26 27.60
C PHE A 30 9.36 8.94 28.20
N GLU A 31 8.81 9.88 28.95
CA GLU A 31 7.43 9.81 29.41
C GLU A 31 6.45 10.03 28.25
N TRP A 32 5.26 9.42 28.40
CA TRP A 32 4.20 9.57 27.43
C TRP A 32 3.49 10.92 27.62
N ASP A 33 3.63 11.78 26.62
CA ASP A 33 2.97 13.08 26.49
C ASP A 33 2.50 13.27 25.04
N GLU A 34 1.62 14.25 24.78
CA GLU A 34 1.15 14.55 23.43
C GLU A 34 2.30 14.83 22.46
N MET A 35 3.34 15.53 22.90
CA MET A 35 4.48 15.86 22.04
C MET A 35 5.36 14.63 21.73
N THR A 36 5.64 13.79 22.73
CA THR A 36 6.47 12.58 22.54
C THR A 36 5.72 11.52 21.72
N GLY A 37 4.41 11.37 21.95
CA GLY A 37 3.55 10.50 21.14
C GLY A 37 3.52 10.92 19.67
N LEU A 38 3.41 12.22 19.38
CA LEU A 38 3.43 12.74 18.02
C LEU A 38 4.81 12.54 17.36
N LEU A 39 5.91 12.74 18.08
CA LEU A 39 7.26 12.45 17.59
C LEU A 39 7.44 10.97 17.24
N PHE A 40 7.01 10.06 18.12
CA PHE A 40 7.07 8.62 17.86
C PHE A 40 6.23 8.23 16.64
N ALA A 41 5.06 8.83 16.46
CA ALA A 41 4.22 8.60 15.29
C ALA A 41 4.91 9.04 13.98
N ILE A 42 5.56 10.22 13.97
CA ILE A 42 6.29 10.70 12.80
C ILE A 42 7.49 9.80 12.47
N ILE A 43 8.27 9.40 13.48
CA ILE A 43 9.41 8.50 13.29
C ILE A 43 8.93 7.14 12.76
N ALA A 44 7.88 6.57 13.34
CA ALA A 44 7.30 5.32 12.89
C ALA A 44 6.74 5.42 11.46
N LEU A 45 6.12 6.55 11.10
CA LEU A 45 5.64 6.80 9.75
C LEU A 45 6.80 6.81 8.74
N ALA A 46 7.90 7.50 9.06
CA ALA A 46 9.08 7.56 8.20
C ALA A 46 9.71 6.17 8.01
N ILE A 47 9.89 5.41 9.10
CA ILE A 47 10.44 4.04 9.04
C ILE A 47 9.50 3.13 8.25
N SER A 48 8.19 3.17 8.54
CA SER A 48 7.19 2.39 7.84
C SER A 48 7.14 2.72 6.35
N ALA A 49 7.32 3.98 5.95
CA ALA A 49 7.35 4.37 4.56
C ALA A 49 8.51 3.69 3.84
N VAL A 50 9.72 3.73 4.39
CA VAL A 50 10.91 3.07 3.83
C VAL A 50 10.73 1.55 3.77
N LEU A 51 10.31 0.93 4.88
CA LEU A 51 10.06 -0.51 4.94
C LEU A 51 8.99 -0.95 3.94
N SER A 52 7.97 -0.13 3.70
CA SER A 52 6.91 -0.48 2.76
C SER A 52 7.42 -0.61 1.32
N LEU A 53 8.43 0.17 0.95
CA LEU A 53 9.03 0.10 -0.40
C LEU A 53 9.80 -1.21 -0.60
N LEU A 54 10.44 -1.72 0.45
CA LEU A 54 11.27 -2.93 0.40
C LEU A 54 10.44 -4.20 0.58
N LEU A 55 9.56 -4.26 1.60
CA LEU A 55 8.83 -5.48 1.96
C LEU A 55 7.62 -5.76 1.07
N LEU A 56 6.94 -4.73 0.54
CA LEU A 56 5.68 -4.91 -0.20
C LEU A 56 5.89 -4.90 -1.72
N GLY A 57 7.12 -5.02 -2.22
CA GLY A 57 7.42 -5.05 -3.66
C GLY A 57 6.59 -6.10 -4.41
N GLY A 58 6.54 -7.33 -3.92
CA GLY A 58 5.75 -8.40 -4.57
C GLY A 58 4.23 -8.19 -4.52
N LEU A 59 3.70 -7.47 -3.52
CA LEU A 59 2.27 -7.11 -3.49
C LEU A 59 1.96 -5.99 -4.48
N ARG A 60 2.89 -5.04 -4.68
CA ARG A 60 2.77 -4.01 -5.71
C ARG A 60 2.70 -4.63 -7.10
N ASP A 61 3.53 -5.63 -7.37
CA ASP A 61 3.57 -6.28 -8.68
C ASP A 61 2.26 -7.05 -8.94
N GLN A 62 1.69 -7.72 -7.94
CA GLN A 62 0.35 -8.34 -8.04
C GLN A 62 -0.76 -7.30 -8.30
N VAL A 63 -0.67 -6.10 -7.73
CA VAL A 63 -1.60 -5.01 -8.04
C VAL A 63 -1.43 -4.56 -9.49
N ALA A 64 -0.20 -4.42 -9.97
CA ALA A 64 0.09 -4.05 -11.36
C ALA A 64 -0.47 -5.09 -12.35
N GLU A 65 -0.26 -6.38 -12.11
CA GLU A 65 -0.83 -7.47 -12.91
C GLU A 65 -2.36 -7.42 -12.93
N SER A 66 -2.99 -7.22 -11.77
CA SER A 66 -4.45 -7.13 -11.69
C SER A 66 -5.02 -5.92 -12.47
N LEU A 67 -4.27 -4.82 -12.51
CA LEU A 67 -4.63 -3.61 -13.25
C LEU A 67 -4.41 -3.81 -14.76
N GLN A 68 -3.31 -4.44 -15.15
CA GLN A 68 -3.04 -4.79 -16.54
C GLN A 68 -4.10 -5.73 -17.10
N ALA A 69 -4.46 -6.79 -16.38
CA ALA A 69 -5.54 -7.70 -16.78
C ALA A 69 -6.89 -6.98 -16.94
N ARG A 70 -7.16 -5.96 -16.12
CA ARG A 70 -8.37 -5.13 -16.25
C ARG A 70 -8.29 -4.20 -17.47
N SER A 71 -7.12 -3.62 -17.74
CA SER A 71 -6.88 -2.79 -18.91
C SER A 71 -7.03 -3.58 -20.21
N GLN A 72 -6.48 -4.80 -20.26
CA GLN A 72 -6.61 -5.71 -21.41
C GLN A 72 -8.08 -5.97 -21.75
N LYS A 73 -8.89 -6.34 -20.75
CA LYS A 73 -10.34 -6.58 -20.93
C LYS A 73 -11.10 -5.36 -21.44
N LEU A 74 -10.67 -4.15 -21.10
CA LEU A 74 -11.28 -2.93 -21.62
C LEU A 74 -10.84 -2.70 -23.06
N HIS A 75 -9.55 -2.87 -23.35
CA HIS A 75 -9.00 -2.76 -24.70
C HIS A 75 -9.69 -3.72 -25.68
N ASP A 76 -9.84 -4.99 -25.31
CA ASP A 76 -10.49 -6.01 -26.14
C ASP A 76 -11.96 -5.65 -26.43
N ARG A 77 -12.66 -5.04 -25.45
CA ARG A 77 -14.03 -4.57 -25.64
C ARG A 77 -14.11 -3.36 -26.56
N PHE A 78 -13.15 -2.44 -26.47
CA PHE A 78 -13.05 -1.30 -27.38
C PHE A 78 -12.71 -1.74 -28.80
N GLU A 79 -11.80 -2.71 -28.99
CA GLU A 79 -11.53 -3.29 -30.32
C GLU A 79 -12.76 -4.00 -30.89
N GLN A 80 -13.46 -4.81 -30.10
CA GLN A 80 -14.69 -5.47 -30.54
C GLN A 80 -15.79 -4.47 -30.94
N ALA A 81 -15.94 -3.36 -30.20
CA ALA A 81 -16.88 -2.30 -30.56
C ALA A 81 -16.47 -1.59 -31.86
N ARG A 82 -15.17 -1.36 -32.07
CA ARG A 82 -14.65 -0.69 -33.27
C ARG A 82 -14.75 -1.57 -34.51
N GLY A 83 -14.46 -2.87 -34.38
CA GLY A 83 -14.63 -3.84 -35.46
C GLY A 83 -16.09 -4.12 -35.82
N ALA A 84 -17.04 -3.77 -34.96
CA ALA A 84 -18.47 -3.83 -35.29
C ALA A 84 -18.96 -2.58 -36.05
N GLU A 85 -18.26 -1.45 -35.93
CA GLU A 85 -18.60 -0.18 -36.61
C GLU A 85 -18.04 -0.11 -38.04
N ASP A 86 -16.96 -0.82 -38.35
CA ASP A 86 -16.33 -0.89 -39.68
C ASP A 86 -17.02 -1.86 -40.66
N VAL A 87 -18.07 -2.57 -40.22
CA VAL A 87 -18.76 -3.62 -40.98
C VAL A 87 -20.13 -3.16 -41.53
N ASP A 88 -20.62 -1.98 -41.11
CA ASP A 88 -21.78 -1.27 -41.70
C ASP A 88 -21.32 -0.15 -42.65
#